data_AF-A0A366EV52-F1
#
_entry.id   AF-A0A366EV52-F1
#
_cell.length_a   1.000
_cell.length_b   1.000
_cell.length_c   1.000
_cell.angle_alpha   90.00
_cell.angle_beta   90.00
_cell.angle_gamma   90.00
#
_symmetry.space_group_name_H-M   'P 1'
#
loop_
_entity.id
_entity.type
_entity.pdbx_description
1 polymer ?
#
loop_
_entity_poly.entity_id
_entity_poly.type
_entity_poly.pdbx_seq_one_letter_code
_entity_poly.pdbx_strand_id
1 'polypeptide(L)'
;MSKDYLTNVISLGVVLAIAGFIMLFFNVYFGTSSADAWLAGRGEADMGYYHLVIRGYMNTFLVGGGILFVMGLVPVFWGYHQLQLIKESDS
;
A
#
# COMPACT_ATOMS: atom_id res chain seq x y z
N MET A 1 8.34 17.73 19.99
CA MET A 1 7.23 17.48 19.04
C MET A 1 5.96 17.37 19.87
N SER A 2 4.85 18.01 19.49
CA SER A 2 3.61 17.89 20.28
C SER A 2 3.04 16.46 20.14
N LYS A 3 2.42 15.95 21.21
CA LYS A 3 1.75 14.63 21.20
C LYS A 3 0.71 14.55 20.08
N ASP A 4 -0.04 15.63 19.86
CA ASP A 4 -1.06 15.72 18.80
C ASP A 4 -0.47 15.55 17.40
N TYR A 5 0.70 16.14 17.13
CA TYR A 5 1.37 15.98 15.85
C TYR A 5 1.81 14.54 15.62
N LEU A 6 2.38 13.88 16.65
CA LEU A 6 2.79 12.48 16.57
C LEU A 6 1.60 11.56 16.29
N THR A 7 0.47 11.77 16.98
CA THR A 7 -0.76 11.01 16.77
C THR A 7 -1.29 11.14 15.34
N ASN A 8 -1.23 12.35 14.76
CA ASN A 8 -1.64 12.57 13.37
C ASN A 8 -0.73 11.84 12.37
N VAL A 9 0.60 11.88 12.58
CA VAL A 9 1.57 11.16 11.74
C VAL A 9 1.36 9.64 11.81
N ILE A 10 1.12 9.10 13.01
CA ILE A 10 0.82 7.67 13.20
C ILE A 10 -0.48 7.31 12.48
N SER A 11 -1.53 8.13 12.62
CA SER A 11 -2.82 7.88 11.98
C SER A 11 -2.70 7.84 10.46
N LEU A 12 -1.97 8.78 9.85
CA LEU A 12 -1.66 8.76 8.42
C LEU A 12 -0.86 7.51 8.03
N GLY A 13 0.12 7.13 8.83
CA GLY A 13 0.91 5.91 8.63
C GLY A 13 0.06 4.64 8.64
N VAL A 14 -0.89 4.53 9.57
CA VAL A 14 -1.85 3.41 9.64
C VAL A 14 -2.71 3.36 8.38
N VAL A 15 -3.25 4.49 7.92
CA VAL A 15 -4.05 4.54 6.68
C VAL A 15 -3.23 4.09 5.47
N LEU A 16 -1.99 4.57 5.35
CA LEU A 16 -1.06 4.16 4.29
C LEU A 16 -0.73 2.66 4.36
N ALA A 17 -0.49 2.14 5.56
CA ALA A 17 -0.24 0.72 5.77
C ALA A 17 -1.46 -0.12 5.37
N ILE A 18 -2.67 0.25 5.77
CA ILE A 18 -3.89 -0.46 5.38
C ILE A 18 -4.06 -0.43 3.86
N ALA A 19 -3.88 0.72 3.21
CA ALA A 19 -3.98 0.84 1.76
C ALA A 19 -2.93 -0.04 1.03
N GLY A 20 -1.68 -0.01 1.49
CA GLY A 20 -0.61 -0.85 0.95
C GLY A 20 -0.86 -2.34 1.16
N PHE A 21 -1.38 -2.73 2.32
CA PHE A 21 -1.79 -4.09 2.64
C PHE A 21 -2.89 -4.57 1.69
N ILE A 22 -3.93 -3.76 1.47
CA ILE A 22 -5.01 -4.09 0.53
C ILE A 22 -4.42 -4.30 -0.88
N MET A 23 -3.56 -3.41 -1.35
CA MET A 23 -2.92 -3.58 -2.67
C MET A 23 -2.07 -4.86 -2.76
N LEU A 24 -1.31 -5.20 -1.72
CA LEU A 24 -0.49 -6.41 -1.66
C LEU A 24 -1.34 -7.69 -1.75
N PHE A 25 -2.36 -7.81 -0.90
CA PHE A 25 -3.12 -9.05 -0.77
C PHE A 25 -4.21 -9.20 -1.84
N PHE A 26 -4.70 -8.09 -2.39
CA PHE A 26 -5.70 -8.08 -3.47
C PHE A 26 -5.08 -7.76 -4.84
N ASN A 27 -3.75 -7.90 -5.00
CA ASN A 27 -3.04 -7.61 -6.24
C ASN A 27 -3.57 -8.39 -7.45
N VAL A 28 -4.00 -9.64 -7.26
CA VAL A 28 -4.59 -10.48 -8.32
C VAL A 28 -5.87 -9.84 -8.83
N TYR A 29 -6.76 -9.46 -7.92
CA TYR A 29 -8.05 -8.86 -8.25
C TYR A 29 -7.88 -7.52 -8.99
N PHE A 30 -7.02 -6.64 -8.46
CA PHE A 30 -6.72 -5.36 -9.10
C PHE A 30 -6.00 -5.54 -10.45
N GLY A 31 -5.08 -6.50 -10.53
CA GLY A 31 -4.33 -6.81 -11.73
C GLY A 31 -5.22 -7.33 -12.86
N THR A 32 -6.11 -8.29 -12.56
CA THR A 32 -7.09 -8.81 -13.52
C THR A 32 -8.08 -7.73 -13.94
N SER A 33 -8.66 -6.98 -13.00
CA SER A 33 -9.59 -5.89 -13.32
C SER A 33 -8.96 -4.83 -14.24
N SER A 34 -7.70 -4.48 -13.99
CA SER A 34 -6.96 -3.51 -14.83
C SER A 34 -6.65 -4.07 -16.21
N ALA A 35 -6.30 -5.36 -16.31
CA ALA A 35 -6.08 -6.03 -17.59
C ALA A 35 -7.38 -6.18 -18.39
N ASP A 36 -8.51 -6.44 -17.74
CA ASP A 36 -9.82 -6.55 -18.37
C ASP A 36 -10.27 -5.21 -18.93
N ALA A 37 -10.10 -4.13 -18.17
CA ALA A 37 -10.38 -2.77 -18.65
C ALA A 37 -9.50 -2.41 -19.85
N TRP A 38 -8.22 -2.80 -19.82
CA TRP A 38 -7.31 -2.64 -20.95
C TRP A 38 -7.75 -3.45 -22.18
N LEU A 39 -8.22 -4.69 -21.99
CA LEU A 39 -8.71 -5.56 -23.07
C LEU A 39 -10.01 -5.02 -23.68
N ALA A 40 -10.94 -4.53 -22.86
CA ALA A 40 -12.19 -3.93 -23.32
C ALA A 40 -11.94 -2.72 -24.24
N GLY A 41 -10.86 -1.98 -24.01
CA GLY A 41 -10.44 -0.87 -24.89
C GLY A 41 -9.80 -1.31 -26.21
N ARG A 42 -9.39 -2.57 -26.35
CA ARG A 42 -8.77 -3.13 -27.55
C ARG A 42 -9.65 -4.10 -28.35
N GLY A 43 -10.70 -4.65 -27.72
CA GLY A 43 -11.61 -5.62 -28.33
C GLY A 43 -11.07 -7.05 -28.23
N GLU A 44 -9.94 -7.33 -28.88
CA GLU A 44 -9.31 -8.65 -28.87
C GLU A 44 -7.80 -8.56 -28.61
N ALA A 45 -7.26 -9.57 -27.93
CA ALA A 45 -5.83 -9.75 -27.73
C ALA A 45 -5.48 -11.23 -27.79
N ASP A 46 -4.29 -11.54 -28.30
CA ASP A 46 -3.71 -12.87 -28.16
C ASP A 46 -3.59 -13.26 -26.69
N MET A 47 -3.88 -14.52 -26.35
CA MET A 47 -3.88 -15.01 -24.97
C MET A 47 -2.50 -14.86 -24.30
N GLY A 48 -1.41 -15.04 -25.06
CA GLY A 48 -0.06 -14.88 -24.54
C GLY A 48 0.23 -13.43 -24.15
N TYR A 49 -0.21 -12.48 -24.98
CA TYR A 49 -0.06 -11.07 -24.71
C TYR A 49 -0.94 -10.58 -23.55
N TYR A 50 -2.18 -11.04 -23.47
CA TYR A 50 -3.08 -10.71 -22.35
C TYR A 50 -2.53 -11.23 -21.01
N HIS A 51 -1.98 -12.45 -20.96
CA HIS A 51 -1.37 -12.99 -19.74
C HIS A 51 -0.15 -12.19 -19.27
N LEU A 52 0.64 -11.67 -20.21
CA LEU A 52 1.77 -10.78 -19.90
C LEU A 52 1.28 -9.46 -19.27
N VAL A 53 0.19 -8.89 -19.80
CA VAL A 53 -0.42 -7.66 -19.28
C VAL A 53 -0.98 -7.87 -17.87
N ILE A 54 -1.72 -8.96 -17.62
CA ILE A 54 -2.23 -9.29 -16.28
C ILE A 54 -1.07 -9.39 -15.29
N ARG A 55 -0.02 -10.17 -15.61
CA ARG A 55 1.14 -10.31 -14.73
C ARG A 55 1.83 -8.98 -14.48
N GLY A 56 1.89 -8.12 -15.49
CA GLY A 56 2.40 -6.75 -15.36
C GLY A 56 1.64 -5.96 -14.31
N TYR A 57 0.31 -5.84 -14.44
CA TYR A 57 -0.52 -5.12 -13.47
C TYR A 57 -0.48 -5.75 -12.08
N MET A 58 -0.57 -7.07 -11.97
CA MET A 58 -0.45 -7.77 -10.68
C MET A 58 0.85 -7.42 -9.97
N ASN A 59 1.97 -7.45 -10.71
CA ASN A 59 3.28 -7.11 -10.14
C ASN A 59 3.37 -5.63 -9.76
N THR A 60 2.74 -4.73 -10.51
CA THR A 60 2.65 -3.30 -10.13
C THR A 60 1.91 -3.12 -8.81
N PHE A 61 0.75 -3.76 -8.62
CA PHE A 61 0.02 -3.67 -7.35
C PHE A 61 0.76 -4.35 -6.20
N LEU A 62 1.44 -5.47 -6.46
CA LEU A 62 2.26 -6.16 -5.47
C LEU A 62 3.43 -5.29 -5.00
N VAL A 63 4.25 -4.78 -5.94
CA VAL A 63 5.42 -3.96 -5.62
C VAL A 63 5.00 -2.61 -5.05
N GLY A 64 4.03 -1.93 -5.68
CA GLY A 64 3.52 -0.64 -5.23
C GLY A 64 2.86 -0.73 -3.85
N GLY A 65 2.03 -1.76 -3.62
CA GLY A 65 1.44 -2.04 -2.32
C GLY A 65 2.50 -2.34 -1.26
N GLY A 66 3.56 -3.07 -1.62
CA GLY A 66 4.70 -3.36 -0.75
C GLY A 66 5.43 -2.11 -0.28
N ILE A 67 5.77 -1.23 -1.23
CA ILE A 67 6.42 0.05 -0.92
C ILE A 67 5.50 0.90 -0.04
N LEU A 68 4.22 1.01 -0.39
CA LEU A 68 3.25 1.78 0.39
C LEU A 68 3.04 1.23 1.80
N PHE A 69 3.02 -0.08 1.96
CA PHE A 69 2.89 -0.76 3.24
C PHE A 69 4.09 -0.47 4.15
N VAL A 70 5.31 -0.63 3.63
CA VAL A 70 6.53 -0.33 4.39
C VAL A 70 6.61 1.15 4.73
N MET A 71 6.31 2.04 3.79
CA MET A 71 6.26 3.49 4.04
C MET A 71 5.21 3.87 5.09
N GLY A 72 4.09 3.16 5.17
CA GLY A 72 3.08 3.35 6.22
C GLY A 72 3.53 2.85 7.59
N LEU A 73 4.26 1.74 7.65
CA LEU A 73 4.74 1.17 8.91
C LEU A 73 5.85 1.98 9.58
N VAL A 74 6.79 2.56 8.81
CA VAL A 74 7.90 3.36 9.35
C VAL A 74 7.45 4.47 10.32
N PRO A 75 6.52 5.38 9.94
CA PRO A 75 6.05 6.42 10.85
C PRO A 75 5.24 5.89 12.03
N VAL A 76 4.58 4.73 11.90
CA VAL A 76 3.87 4.08 13.01
C VAL A 76 4.85 3.59 14.07
N PHE A 77 5.88 2.83 13.68
CA PHE A 77 6.90 2.34 14.61
C PHE A 77 7.69 3.49 15.23
N TRP A 78 8.13 4.45 14.41
CA TRP A 78 8.87 5.61 14.89
C TRP A 78 8.05 6.48 15.84
N GLY A 79 6.81 6.81 15.44
CA GLY A 79 5.91 7.63 16.25
C GLY A 79 5.52 6.97 17.56
N TYR A 80 5.29 5.65 17.56
CA TYR A 80 5.01 4.89 18.77
C TYR A 80 6.18 4.92 19.76
N HIS A 81 7.41 4.71 19.28
CA HIS A 81 8.60 4.78 20.13
C HIS A 81 8.79 6.19 20.74
N GLN A 82 8.58 7.25 19.94
CA GLN A 82 8.65 8.62 20.45
C GLN A 82 7.58 8.93 21.51
N LEU A 83 6.35 8.42 21.34
CA LEU A 83 5.30 8.58 22.34
C LEU A 83 5.63 7.88 23.65
N GLN A 84 6.27 6.71 23.61
CA GLN A 84 6.71 6.00 24.82
C GLN A 84 7.77 6.80 25.59
N LEU A 85 8.77 7.35 24.90
CA LEU A 85 9.81 8.16 25.53
C LEU A 85 9.25 9.41 26.23
N ILE A 86 8.28 10.09 25.60
CA ILE A 86 7.63 11.26 26.22
C ILE A 86 6.84 10.83 27.46
N LYS A 87 6.16 9.68 27.42
CA LYS A 87 5.41 9.16 28.56
C LYS A 87 6.30 8.84 29.75
N GLU A 88 7.49 8.27 29.54
CA GLU A 88 8.48 8.00 30.59
C GLU A 88 9.08 9.28 31.18
N SER A 89 9.23 10.34 30.37
CA SER A 89 9.72 11.63 30.86
C SER A 89 8.70 12.40 31.73
N ASP A 90 7.41 12.11 31.57
CA ASP A 90 6.31 12.77 32.30
C ASP A 90 5.95 12.03 33.61
N SER A 91 6.54 10.86 33.89
CA SER A 91 6.32 10.04 35.09
C SER A 91 7.42 10.21 36.12
#